data_AF-A0A2A2RI77-F1
#
_entry.id   AF-A0A2A2RI77-F1
#
_cell.length_a   1.000
_cell.length_b   1.000
_cell.length_c   1.000
_cell.angle_alpha   90.00
_cell.angle_beta   90.00
_cell.angle_gamma   90.00
#
_symmetry.space_group_name_H-M   'P 1'
#
loop_
_entity.id
_entity.type
_entity.pdbx_description
1 polymer ?
#
loop_
_entity_poly.entity_id
_entity_poly.type
_entity_poly.pdbx_seq_one_letter_code
_entity_poly.pdbx_strand_id
1 'polypeptide(L)'
;MLPSCVLFEDEHLLVVNKPAGWNTHAPAPYAGEGIYDWLRHREPRWADLAILHRLDKETSGVLIFGKTPLANKSLTEQFEQRLVAKRYLLLTDRPPPPGELVVRSNITRDGDRYASLPSGAVGDPAETRFRCEVPKADGGRWEVAAEPFTGRTHQIRVHAAAQGFPILGDTLYGGTPAARVFLHAAEISFCHPATGAAVTLRAPADFAAEARLALRHALVGARTPASATATPSPETAADVGGRAPTAEPLDSGTNAVRLVHGAADGWPGWQVERLGDFLLSQSEAALTDAQTAQLSAWLARLNLRGAYHKRLDRWVRETKTAQASPQLVLGAPAPERFTVRENDLAYELSFTEGYSYGLFLDQRDNRRRLLTGHVAGDFPALRVAGCVGENEVPPDAGTPHAPRPTLLNCFAYTCAFSVAAA
;
A
#
# COMPACT_ATOMS: atom_id res chain seq x y z
N MET A 1 -9.25 4.95 8.83
CA MET A 1 -8.64 3.77 9.49
C MET A 1 -7.26 3.53 8.92
N LEU A 2 -6.32 3.01 9.73
CA LEU A 2 -4.96 2.76 9.26
C LEU A 2 -4.91 1.57 8.29
N PRO A 3 -4.22 1.71 7.13
CA PRO A 3 -3.92 0.57 6.26
C PRO A 3 -3.23 -0.55 7.04
N SER A 4 -3.48 -1.81 6.67
CA SER A 4 -2.92 -2.95 7.40
C SER A 4 -1.40 -3.00 7.40
N CYS A 5 -0.76 -2.34 6.42
CA CYS A 5 0.69 -2.22 6.37
C CYS A 5 1.27 -1.31 7.46
N VAL A 6 0.50 -0.41 8.08
CA VAL A 6 1.02 0.47 9.13
C VAL A 6 1.25 -0.34 10.41
N LEU A 7 2.49 -0.46 10.84
CA LEU A 7 2.89 -1.15 12.07
C LEU A 7 2.76 -0.23 13.28
N PHE A 8 3.24 1.01 13.13
CA PHE A 8 3.30 2.00 14.19
C PHE A 8 3.14 3.40 13.61
N GLU A 9 2.43 4.27 14.33
CA GLU A 9 2.31 5.69 14.02
C GLU A 9 2.20 6.49 15.32
N ASP A 10 2.96 7.57 15.42
CA ASP A 10 2.78 8.62 16.42
C ASP A 10 2.88 10.01 15.78
N GLU A 11 3.14 11.05 16.56
CA GLU A 11 3.33 12.42 16.05
C GLU A 11 4.55 12.55 15.12
N HIS A 12 5.62 11.82 15.39
CA HIS A 12 6.94 11.99 14.77
C HIS A 12 7.26 10.95 13.70
N LEU A 13 6.65 9.76 13.77
CA LEU A 13 7.04 8.57 13.02
C LEU A 13 5.84 7.91 12.34
N LEU A 14 6.09 7.37 11.15
CA LEU A 14 5.24 6.38 10.51
C LEU A 14 6.08 5.17 10.14
N VAL A 15 5.68 3.99 10.60
CA VAL A 15 6.40 2.73 10.32
C VAL A 15 5.47 1.73 9.68
N VAL A 16 5.92 1.15 8.57
CA VAL A 16 5.12 0.25 7.74
C VAL A 16 5.84 -1.07 7.49
N ASN A 17 5.06 -2.14 7.27
CA ASN A 17 5.50 -3.38 6.67
C ASN A 17 5.33 -3.26 5.15
N LYS A 18 6.41 -2.94 4.45
CA LYS A 18 6.39 -2.84 3.00
C LYS A 18 6.18 -4.24 2.39
N PRO A 19 5.17 -4.45 1.53
CA PRO A 19 5.05 -5.71 0.79
C PRO A 19 6.19 -5.86 -0.25
N ALA A 20 6.47 -7.09 -0.66
CA ALA A 20 7.39 -7.35 -1.75
C ALA A 20 6.77 -7.05 -3.10
N GLY A 21 7.61 -6.74 -4.09
CA GLY A 21 7.20 -6.36 -5.44
C GLY A 21 6.85 -4.88 -5.58
N TRP A 22 6.92 -4.10 -4.49
CA TRP A 22 6.57 -2.68 -4.48
C TRP A 22 7.77 -1.79 -4.13
N ASN A 23 7.97 -0.71 -4.88
CA ASN A 23 9.11 0.18 -4.65
C ASN A 23 8.95 0.98 -3.35
N THR A 24 10.07 1.44 -2.78
CA THR A 24 10.03 2.42 -1.70
C THR A 24 9.43 3.74 -2.18
N HIS A 25 9.92 4.27 -3.31
CA HIS A 25 9.42 5.45 -4.02
C HIS A 25 9.43 5.17 -5.53
N ALA A 26 8.69 5.97 -6.31
CA ALA A 26 8.64 5.88 -7.76
C ALA A 26 10.07 5.97 -8.35
N PRO A 27 10.55 4.94 -9.08
CA PRO A 27 11.94 4.91 -9.55
C PRO A 27 12.23 5.85 -10.72
N ALA A 28 11.18 6.41 -11.35
CA ALA A 28 11.26 7.38 -12.44
C ALA A 28 9.96 8.22 -12.48
N PRO A 29 9.95 9.41 -13.12
CA PRO A 29 8.80 10.32 -13.14
C PRO A 29 7.47 9.72 -13.63
N TYR A 30 7.52 8.67 -14.45
CA TYR A 30 6.35 7.98 -15.03
C TYR A 30 6.18 6.54 -14.54
N ALA A 31 7.01 6.11 -13.59
CA ALA A 31 6.85 4.79 -12.99
C ALA A 31 5.68 4.79 -12.01
N GLY A 32 5.09 3.62 -11.79
CA GLY A 32 4.08 3.46 -10.75
C GLY A 32 4.62 3.88 -9.38
N GLU A 33 3.71 4.41 -8.55
CA GLU A 33 3.98 4.83 -7.17
C GLU A 33 4.71 3.74 -6.39
N GLY A 34 5.65 4.16 -5.54
CA GLY A 34 6.11 3.35 -4.42
C GLY A 34 5.20 3.50 -3.20
N ILE A 35 5.51 2.77 -2.14
CA ILE A 35 4.77 2.87 -0.87
C ILE A 35 4.82 4.28 -0.27
N TYR A 36 5.94 4.99 -0.42
CA TYR A 36 6.09 6.38 -0.01
C TYR A 36 5.06 7.27 -0.71
N ASP A 37 5.02 7.22 -2.05
CA ASP A 37 4.14 8.06 -2.87
C ASP A 37 2.67 7.77 -2.56
N TRP A 38 2.33 6.48 -2.45
CA TRP A 38 0.99 6.08 -2.09
C TRP A 38 0.56 6.56 -0.70
N LEU A 39 1.44 6.49 0.31
CA LEU A 39 1.14 6.98 1.66
C LEU A 39 0.91 8.49 1.67
N ARG A 40 1.81 9.28 1.06
CA ARG A 40 1.68 10.76 1.04
C ARG A 40 0.43 11.24 0.31
N HIS A 41 -0.03 10.49 -0.69
CA HIS A 41 -1.24 10.82 -1.45
C HIS A 41 -2.52 10.30 -0.82
N ARG A 42 -2.42 9.52 0.26
CA ARG A 42 -3.58 8.90 0.91
C ARG A 42 -4.20 9.76 1.99
N GLU A 43 -3.37 10.41 2.81
CA GLU A 43 -3.80 11.16 4.00
C GLU A 43 -3.03 12.48 4.09
N PRO A 44 -3.68 13.64 4.35
CA PRO A 44 -2.99 14.92 4.50
C PRO A 44 -1.89 14.92 5.56
N ARG A 45 -2.08 14.20 6.68
CA ARG A 45 -1.09 14.06 7.76
C ARG A 45 0.17 13.28 7.36
N TRP A 46 0.20 12.68 6.17
CA TRP A 46 1.33 11.97 5.59
C TRP A 46 1.91 12.68 4.37
N ALA A 47 1.41 13.86 4.01
CA ALA A 47 1.87 14.59 2.83
C ALA A 47 3.37 14.93 2.86
N ASP A 48 3.90 15.17 4.06
CA ASP A 48 5.29 15.61 4.31
C ASP A 48 6.18 14.51 4.91
N LEU A 49 5.90 13.24 4.60
CA LEU A 49 6.77 12.14 5.02
C LEU A 49 8.18 12.30 4.43
N ALA A 50 9.20 11.92 5.19
CA ALA A 50 10.58 11.85 4.72
C ALA A 50 11.07 10.40 4.60
N ILE A 51 11.74 10.10 3.49
CA ILE A 51 12.41 8.81 3.26
C ILE A 51 13.77 8.83 3.98
N LEU A 52 13.92 8.02 5.02
CA LEU A 52 15.15 7.94 5.81
C LEU A 52 16.04 6.76 5.40
N HIS A 53 15.41 5.70 4.92
CA HIS A 53 16.06 4.53 4.35
C HIS A 53 15.16 3.89 3.30
N ARG A 54 15.68 2.92 2.57
CA ARG A 54 14.95 2.24 1.48
C ARG A 54 15.10 0.74 1.57
N LEU A 55 14.07 0.05 1.11
CA LEU A 55 14.10 -1.37 0.80
C LEU A 55 14.03 -1.55 -0.73
N ASP A 56 14.71 -2.57 -1.23
CA ASP A 56 14.59 -2.99 -2.63
C ASP A 56 13.12 -3.32 -2.95
N LYS A 57 12.75 -3.20 -4.23
CA LYS A 57 11.39 -3.52 -4.72
C LYS A 57 10.90 -4.88 -4.21
N GLU A 58 11.75 -5.89 -4.35
CA GLU A 58 11.41 -7.28 -4.02
C GLU A 58 11.57 -7.63 -2.52
N THR A 59 12.20 -6.75 -1.73
CA THR A 59 12.37 -6.96 -0.28
C THR A 59 11.12 -6.50 0.46
N SER A 60 10.56 -7.33 1.35
CA SER A 60 9.46 -6.90 2.24
C SER A 60 9.97 -6.48 3.62
N GLY A 61 9.12 -5.93 4.48
CA GLY A 61 9.40 -5.72 5.90
C GLY A 61 9.43 -4.28 6.35
N VAL A 62 10.01 -4.05 7.53
CA VAL A 62 9.91 -2.78 8.26
C VAL A 62 10.60 -1.63 7.51
N LEU A 63 9.84 -0.56 7.27
CA LEU A 63 10.29 0.69 6.66
C LEU A 63 9.79 1.86 7.52
N ILE A 64 10.68 2.82 7.80
CA ILE A 64 10.41 3.97 8.70
C ILE A 64 10.41 5.25 7.87
N PHE A 65 9.40 6.08 8.10
CA PHE A 65 9.31 7.45 7.61
C PHE A 65 9.25 8.42 8.79
N GLY A 66 9.92 9.57 8.63
CA GLY A 66 9.76 10.67 9.57
C GLY A 66 8.61 11.58 9.14
N LYS A 67 7.83 12.06 10.12
CA LYS A 67 6.68 12.96 9.92
C LYS A 67 6.98 14.42 10.26
N THR A 68 8.08 14.68 10.96
CA THR A 68 8.42 16.01 11.50
C THR A 68 9.88 16.36 11.23
N PRO A 69 10.24 17.65 11.12
CA PRO A 69 11.64 18.07 10.96
C PRO A 69 12.57 17.55 12.06
N LEU A 70 12.07 17.50 13.31
CA LEU A 70 12.78 16.94 14.46
C LEU A 70 13.13 15.46 14.23
N ALA A 71 12.12 14.66 13.82
CA ALA A 71 12.31 13.25 13.52
C ALA A 71 13.29 13.03 12.38
N ASN A 72 13.16 13.82 11.31
CA ASN A 72 14.00 13.71 10.12
C ASN A 72 15.46 13.96 10.48
N LYS A 73 15.74 15.05 11.22
CA LYS A 73 17.11 15.38 11.65
C LYS A 73 17.69 14.27 12.53
N SER A 74 16.98 13.89 13.60
CA SER A 74 17.49 12.89 14.56
C SER A 74 17.70 11.52 13.92
N LEU A 75 16.79 11.06 13.06
CA LEU A 75 16.93 9.74 12.43
C LEU A 75 18.01 9.73 11.36
N THR A 76 18.16 10.80 10.58
CA THR A 76 19.29 10.94 9.64
C THR A 76 20.61 10.82 10.40
N GLU A 77 20.79 11.56 11.51
CA GLU A 77 21.98 11.46 12.35
C GLU A 77 22.21 10.03 12.87
N GLN A 78 21.15 9.35 13.33
CA GLN A 78 21.26 7.96 13.81
C GLN A 78 21.64 6.97 12.69
N PHE A 79 21.14 7.14 11.47
CA PHE A 79 21.52 6.31 10.32
C PHE A 79 22.98 6.58 9.90
N GLU A 80 23.39 7.84 9.84
CA GLU A 80 24.77 8.24 9.49
C GLU A 80 25.78 7.72 10.52
N GLN A 81 25.45 7.81 11.81
CA GLN A 81 26.26 7.30 12.91
C GLN A 81 26.15 5.78 13.12
N ARG A 82 25.34 5.08 12.31
CA ARG A 82 25.10 3.63 12.37
C ARG A 82 24.58 3.14 13.73
N LEU A 83 23.79 3.99 14.40
CA LEU A 83 23.13 3.67 15.66
C LEU A 83 21.84 2.85 15.44
N VAL A 84 21.31 2.85 14.22
CA VAL A 84 20.15 2.06 13.84
C VAL A 84 20.56 0.61 13.55
N ALA A 85 20.10 -0.31 14.39
CA ALA A 85 20.28 -1.73 14.17
C ALA A 85 19.16 -2.29 13.28
N LYS A 86 19.54 -3.06 12.26
CA LYS A 86 18.61 -3.66 11.31
C LYS A 86 18.87 -5.15 11.25
N ARG A 87 17.81 -5.94 11.27
CA ARG A 87 17.88 -7.40 11.16
C ARG A 87 16.90 -7.88 10.10
N TYR A 88 17.44 -8.68 9.18
CA TYR A 88 16.72 -9.26 8.05
C TYR A 88 16.69 -10.78 8.20
N LEU A 89 15.68 -11.40 7.60
CA LEU A 89 15.62 -12.84 7.38
C LEU A 89 15.66 -13.12 5.88
N LEU A 90 16.43 -14.13 5.49
CA LEU A 90 16.45 -14.65 4.12
C LEU A 90 16.30 -16.16 4.10
N LEU A 91 15.71 -16.70 3.04
CA LEU A 91 15.75 -18.14 2.74
C LEU A 91 16.73 -18.43 1.61
N THR A 92 17.47 -19.52 1.74
CA THR A 92 18.35 -20.08 0.70
C THR A 92 18.13 -21.58 0.57
N ASP A 93 18.37 -22.13 -0.60
CA ASP A 93 18.40 -23.57 -0.89
C ASP A 93 19.83 -24.11 -1.02
N ARG A 94 20.83 -23.30 -0.67
CA ARG A 94 22.23 -23.71 -0.52
C ARG A 94 22.68 -23.56 0.93
N PRO A 95 23.51 -24.48 1.45
CA PRO A 95 23.95 -24.44 2.83
C PRO A 95 24.78 -23.18 3.11
N PRO A 96 24.38 -22.32 4.07
CA PRO A 96 25.23 -21.24 4.54
C PRO A 96 26.39 -21.79 5.40
N PRO A 97 27.49 -21.04 5.56
CA PRO A 97 28.55 -21.40 6.50
C PRO A 97 27.99 -21.62 7.91
N PRO A 98 28.54 -22.60 8.67
CA PRO A 98 28.10 -22.85 10.04
C PRO A 98 28.50 -21.68 10.95
N GLY A 99 27.61 -21.35 11.90
CA GLY A 99 27.87 -20.28 12.88
C GLY A 99 27.65 -18.87 12.34
N GLU A 100 28.44 -17.93 12.85
CA GLU A 100 28.40 -16.53 12.45
C GLU A 100 29.42 -16.26 11.33
N LEU A 101 28.99 -15.53 10.30
CA LEU A 101 29.81 -15.11 9.17
C LEU A 101 29.76 -13.59 9.04
N VAL A 102 30.91 -12.92 9.09
CA VAL A 102 31.02 -11.48 8.82
C VAL A 102 31.66 -11.28 7.46
N VAL A 103 30.92 -10.63 6.55
CA VAL A 103 31.38 -10.35 5.18
C VAL A 103 31.71 -8.86 5.06
N ARG A 104 32.97 -8.56 4.70
CA ARG A 104 33.48 -7.21 4.44
C ARG A 104 33.97 -7.12 3.00
N SER A 105 33.37 -6.25 2.21
CA SER A 105 33.75 -6.02 0.82
C SER A 105 33.39 -4.61 0.37
N ASN A 106 33.91 -4.20 -0.78
CA ASN A 106 33.50 -2.97 -1.44
C ASN A 106 32.46 -3.30 -2.50
N ILE A 107 31.30 -2.64 -2.45
CA ILE A 107 30.22 -2.83 -3.43
C ILE A 107 30.31 -1.75 -4.49
N THR A 108 30.30 -2.17 -5.75
CA THR A 108 30.29 -1.27 -6.89
C THR A 108 29.18 -1.64 -7.87
N ARG A 109 28.75 -0.67 -8.68
CA ARG A 109 27.77 -0.91 -9.74
C ARG A 109 28.47 -1.56 -10.93
N ASP A 110 27.88 -2.62 -11.47
CA ASP A 110 28.35 -3.40 -12.61
C ASP A 110 27.18 -3.57 -13.60
N GLY A 111 27.02 -2.61 -14.51
CA GLY A 111 25.85 -2.52 -15.39
C GLY A 111 24.54 -2.37 -14.61
N ASP A 112 23.64 -3.36 -14.78
CA ASP A 112 22.34 -3.45 -14.12
C ASP A 112 22.40 -4.17 -12.76
N ARG A 113 23.57 -4.71 -12.38
CA ARG A 113 23.79 -5.37 -11.10
C ARG A 113 24.82 -4.63 -10.25
N TYR A 114 25.06 -5.19 -9.07
CA TYR A 114 26.13 -4.75 -8.17
C TYR A 114 27.08 -5.91 -7.92
N ALA A 115 28.37 -5.63 -7.81
CA ALA A 115 29.41 -6.63 -7.56
C ALA A 115 30.04 -6.43 -6.19
N SER A 116 30.38 -7.54 -5.53
CA SER A 116 31.21 -7.56 -4.31
C SER A 116 32.66 -7.68 -4.70
N LEU A 117 33.47 -6.66 -4.42
CA LEU A 117 34.91 -6.67 -4.66
C LEU A 117 35.68 -6.74 -3.33
N PRO A 118 36.92 -7.28 -3.32
CA PRO A 118 37.74 -7.29 -2.12
C PRO A 118 37.88 -5.91 -1.46
N SER A 119 38.02 -5.90 -0.13
CA SER A 119 38.22 -4.67 0.63
C SER A 119 39.46 -3.90 0.11
N GLY A 120 39.30 -2.61 -0.20
CA GLY A 120 40.35 -1.77 -0.78
C GLY A 120 40.29 -1.61 -2.31
N ALA A 121 39.43 -2.37 -3.01
CA ALA A 121 39.12 -2.13 -4.42
C ALA A 121 38.19 -0.91 -4.60
N VAL A 122 38.02 -0.43 -5.84
CA VAL A 122 37.08 0.67 -6.13
C VAL A 122 35.64 0.25 -5.79
N GLY A 123 35.00 0.99 -4.89
CA GLY A 123 33.62 0.76 -4.48
C GLY A 123 33.35 1.22 -3.05
N ASP A 124 32.10 1.12 -2.63
CA ASP A 124 31.66 1.56 -1.31
C ASP A 124 31.85 0.46 -0.27
N PRO A 125 32.50 0.74 0.88
CA PRO A 125 32.67 -0.26 1.93
C PRO A 125 31.32 -0.72 2.47
N ALA A 126 31.19 -2.04 2.57
CA ALA A 126 30.01 -2.73 3.01
C ALA A 126 30.34 -3.85 4.01
N GLU A 127 29.51 -3.99 5.03
CA GLU A 127 29.66 -5.01 6.06
C GLU A 127 28.30 -5.60 6.45
N THR A 128 28.21 -6.93 6.40
CA THR A 128 27.02 -7.69 6.80
C THR A 128 27.43 -8.87 7.66
N ARG A 129 26.79 -9.05 8.81
CA ARG A 129 26.87 -10.28 9.59
C ARG A 129 25.71 -11.20 9.22
N PHE A 130 26.01 -12.47 9.00
CA PHE A 130 25.04 -13.54 8.79
C PHE A 130 25.10 -14.55 9.91
N ARG A 131 23.96 -15.12 10.27
CA ARG A 131 23.84 -16.24 11.21
C ARG A 131 22.75 -17.18 10.73
N CYS A 132 23.08 -18.46 10.58
CA CYS A 132 22.07 -19.49 10.32
C CYS A 132 21.21 -19.68 11.59
N GLU A 133 19.89 -19.49 11.48
CA GLU A 133 18.98 -19.58 12.63
C GLU A 133 18.31 -20.93 12.71
N VAL A 134 17.78 -21.39 11.57
CA VAL A 134 17.10 -22.67 11.46
C VAL A 134 17.88 -23.51 10.44
N PRO A 135 18.66 -24.50 10.90
CA PRO A 135 19.23 -25.49 10.00
C PRO A 135 18.08 -26.29 9.39
N LYS A 136 18.18 -26.54 8.09
CA LYS A 136 17.23 -27.25 7.21
C LYS A 136 16.18 -28.13 7.94
N ALA A 137 15.02 -27.55 8.27
CA ALA A 137 13.81 -28.32 8.63
C ALA A 137 13.09 -28.81 7.36
N ASP A 138 12.08 -29.69 7.50
CA ASP A 138 11.41 -30.59 6.53
C ASP A 138 10.98 -30.06 5.12
N GLY A 139 11.36 -28.84 4.74
CA GLY A 139 11.06 -28.20 3.45
C GLY A 139 12.28 -27.79 2.63
N GLY A 140 13.47 -28.33 2.90
CA GLY A 140 14.61 -28.25 1.98
C GLY A 140 15.43 -26.95 1.98
N ARG A 141 15.14 -25.98 2.86
CA ARG A 141 15.67 -24.61 2.85
C ARG A 141 16.33 -24.22 4.19
N TRP A 142 17.25 -23.28 4.16
CA TRP A 142 17.87 -22.68 5.34
C TRP A 142 17.34 -21.26 5.56
N GLU A 143 17.06 -20.93 6.82
CA GLU A 143 16.76 -19.56 7.24
C GLU A 143 18.01 -18.92 7.85
N VAL A 144 18.36 -17.74 7.34
CA VAL A 144 19.56 -17.00 7.73
C VAL A 144 19.16 -15.60 8.15
N ALA A 145 19.57 -15.21 9.35
CA ALA A 145 19.51 -13.82 9.78
C ALA A 145 20.67 -13.03 9.17
N ALA A 146 20.38 -11.81 8.71
CA ALA A 146 21.36 -10.88 8.16
C ALA A 146 21.27 -9.51 8.85
N GLU A 147 22.40 -9.02 9.37
CA GLU A 147 22.54 -7.74 10.05
C GLU A 147 23.51 -6.84 9.24
N PRO A 148 23.00 -5.94 8.39
CA PRO A 148 23.84 -5.03 7.63
C PRO A 148 24.24 -3.82 8.49
N PHE A 149 25.54 -3.66 8.76
CA PHE A 149 26.10 -2.50 9.47
C PHE A 149 26.20 -1.25 8.60
N THR A 150 26.19 -1.45 7.28
CA THR A 150 26.12 -0.39 6.26
C THR A 150 24.79 -0.48 5.51
N GLY A 151 24.54 0.42 4.55
CA GLY A 151 23.27 0.51 3.82
C GLY A 151 23.45 0.61 2.30
N ARG A 152 24.31 -0.23 1.71
CA ARG A 152 24.56 -0.19 0.25
C ARG A 152 23.46 -0.90 -0.53
N THR A 153 23.24 -0.45 -1.77
CA THR A 153 22.26 -1.07 -2.68
C THR A 153 22.55 -2.55 -2.86
N HIS A 154 21.52 -3.39 -2.71
CA HIS A 154 21.59 -4.85 -2.84
C HIS A 154 22.62 -5.52 -1.89
N GLN A 155 23.08 -4.87 -0.83
CA GLN A 155 24.21 -5.34 -0.01
C GLN A 155 24.07 -6.78 0.50
N ILE A 156 22.94 -7.12 1.13
CA ILE A 156 22.71 -8.46 1.68
C ILE A 156 22.70 -9.50 0.54
N ARG A 157 22.04 -9.18 -0.57
CA ARG A 157 21.88 -10.04 -1.74
C ARG A 157 23.23 -10.38 -2.38
N VAL A 158 24.03 -9.35 -2.59
CA VAL A 158 25.40 -9.44 -3.15
C VAL A 158 26.32 -10.23 -2.22
N HIS A 159 26.31 -9.95 -0.91
CA HIS A 159 27.15 -10.66 0.05
C HIS A 159 26.77 -12.14 0.16
N ALA A 160 25.48 -12.47 0.27
CA ALA A 160 25.01 -13.85 0.36
C ALA A 160 25.41 -14.67 -0.89
N ALA A 161 25.24 -14.08 -2.08
CA ALA A 161 25.65 -14.71 -3.34
C ALA A 161 27.18 -14.90 -3.44
N ALA A 162 27.97 -13.89 -3.06
CA ALA A 162 29.43 -13.98 -3.06
C ALA A 162 29.97 -15.05 -2.11
N GLN A 163 29.23 -15.37 -1.05
CA GLN A 163 29.57 -16.44 -0.10
C GLN A 163 28.96 -17.81 -0.46
N GLY A 164 28.32 -17.93 -1.63
CA GLY A 164 27.86 -19.21 -2.16
C GLY A 164 26.46 -19.64 -1.71
N PHE A 165 25.71 -18.80 -0.98
CA PHE A 165 24.33 -19.06 -0.55
C PHE A 165 23.38 -17.93 -1.02
N PRO A 166 23.20 -17.75 -2.34
CA PRO A 166 22.32 -16.71 -2.86
C PRO A 166 20.87 -16.90 -2.37
N ILE A 167 20.16 -15.79 -2.25
CA ILE A 167 18.80 -15.77 -1.72
C ILE A 167 17.84 -16.45 -2.70
N LEU A 168 16.94 -17.29 -2.19
CA LEU A 168 15.90 -17.94 -2.96
C LEU A 168 15.02 -16.89 -3.68
N GLY A 169 14.77 -17.12 -4.97
CA GLY A 169 14.05 -16.22 -5.86
C GLY A 169 14.86 -15.03 -6.39
N ASP A 170 16.10 -14.84 -5.93
CA ASP A 170 16.97 -13.75 -6.41
C ASP A 170 17.78 -14.17 -7.65
N THR A 171 17.09 -14.24 -8.78
CA THR A 171 17.68 -14.67 -10.06
C THR A 171 18.79 -13.74 -10.55
N LEU A 172 18.76 -12.46 -10.15
CA LEU A 172 19.82 -11.48 -10.48
C LEU A 172 21.18 -11.88 -9.88
N TYR A 173 21.17 -12.53 -8.72
CA TYR A 173 22.36 -12.95 -7.99
C TYR A 173 22.53 -14.48 -7.93
N GLY A 174 21.88 -15.21 -8.84
CA GLY A 174 22.07 -16.65 -9.01
C GLY A 174 21.32 -17.53 -8.01
N GLY A 175 20.30 -16.99 -7.35
CA GLY A 175 19.35 -17.74 -6.55
C GLY A 175 18.40 -18.58 -7.41
N THR A 176 17.94 -19.70 -6.86
CA THR A 176 16.96 -20.57 -7.54
C THR A 176 15.64 -19.82 -7.72
N PRO A 177 15.03 -19.82 -8.93
CA PRO A 177 13.76 -19.13 -9.17
C PRO A 177 12.65 -19.55 -8.21
N ALA A 178 11.86 -18.57 -7.75
CA ALA A 178 10.73 -18.77 -6.86
C ALA A 178 9.68 -17.67 -7.07
N ALA A 179 8.56 -17.71 -6.34
CA ALA A 179 7.45 -16.77 -6.51
C ALA A 179 7.82 -15.30 -6.24
N ARG A 180 8.89 -15.05 -5.47
CA ARG A 180 9.43 -13.72 -5.10
C ARG A 180 10.84 -13.88 -4.57
N VAL A 181 11.54 -12.77 -4.31
CA VAL A 181 12.77 -12.77 -3.50
C VAL A 181 12.42 -13.01 -2.03
N PHE A 182 13.07 -14.01 -1.43
CA PHE A 182 12.88 -14.40 -0.03
C PHE A 182 13.83 -13.60 0.87
N LEU A 183 13.66 -12.27 0.88
CA LEU A 183 14.36 -11.35 1.77
C LEU A 183 13.35 -10.45 2.48
N HIS A 184 13.46 -10.37 3.80
CA HIS A 184 12.54 -9.65 4.67
C HIS A 184 13.29 -8.82 5.72
N ALA A 185 13.00 -7.52 5.82
CA ALA A 185 13.43 -6.65 6.91
C ALA A 185 12.57 -6.95 8.15
N ALA A 186 13.00 -7.92 8.96
CA ALA A 186 12.22 -8.45 10.07
C ALA A 186 12.17 -7.53 11.28
N GLU A 187 13.22 -6.76 11.53
CA GLU A 187 13.33 -5.92 12.72
C GLU A 187 14.21 -4.68 12.48
N ILE A 188 13.83 -3.58 13.13
CA ILE A 188 14.63 -2.37 13.22
C ILE A 188 14.60 -1.82 14.66
N SER A 189 15.75 -1.39 15.14
CA SER A 189 15.92 -0.81 16.48
C SER A 189 16.67 0.51 16.42
N PHE A 190 16.17 1.53 17.10
CA PHE A 190 16.68 2.91 17.09
C PHE A 190 16.23 3.69 18.34
N CYS A 191 16.73 4.91 18.53
CA CYS A 191 16.26 5.80 19.59
C CYS A 191 15.14 6.70 19.04
N HIS A 192 14.00 6.73 19.71
CA HIS A 192 12.88 7.58 19.33
C HIS A 192 13.31 9.06 19.27
N PRO A 193 13.03 9.80 18.19
CA PRO A 193 13.64 11.11 17.97
C PRO A 193 13.22 12.19 18.97
N ALA A 194 12.00 12.12 19.52
CA ALA A 194 11.52 13.08 20.51
C ALA A 194 11.82 12.69 21.97
N THR A 195 11.66 11.41 22.34
CA THR A 195 11.77 10.94 23.72
C THR A 195 13.15 10.38 24.06
N GLY A 196 13.97 10.04 23.07
CA GLY A 196 15.25 9.35 23.25
C GLY A 196 15.13 7.88 23.69
N ALA A 197 13.91 7.37 23.88
CA ALA A 197 13.67 5.99 24.32
C ALA A 197 14.08 4.98 23.24
N ALA A 198 14.62 3.83 23.65
CA ALA A 198 14.90 2.74 22.72
C ALA A 198 13.59 2.16 22.17
N VAL A 199 13.49 2.05 20.84
CA VAL A 199 12.34 1.50 20.13
C VAL A 199 12.80 0.35 19.25
N THR A 200 12.08 -0.77 19.32
CA THR A 200 12.26 -1.92 18.45
C THR A 200 10.93 -2.27 17.79
N LEU A 201 10.92 -2.33 16.46
CA LEU A 201 9.74 -2.66 15.67
C LEU A 201 10.01 -3.90 14.83
N ARG A 202 9.02 -4.80 14.80
CA ARG A 202 9.12 -6.12 14.16
C ARG A 202 8.02 -6.30 13.12
N ALA A 203 8.37 -6.90 11.99
CA ALA A 203 7.43 -7.43 11.01
C ALA A 203 7.68 -8.95 10.92
N PRO A 204 6.67 -9.80 11.14
CA PRO A 204 6.81 -11.23 10.89
C PRO A 204 7.06 -11.50 9.40
N ALA A 205 8.01 -12.38 9.10
CA ALA A 205 8.24 -12.84 7.74
C ALA A 205 7.09 -13.77 7.32
N ASP A 206 6.41 -13.41 6.23
CA ASP A 206 5.47 -14.29 5.55
C ASP A 206 5.99 -14.57 4.14
N PHE A 207 6.78 -15.65 4.05
CA PHE A 207 7.34 -16.14 2.80
C PHE A 207 6.37 -17.02 2.00
N ALA A 208 5.25 -17.43 2.61
CA ALA A 208 4.21 -18.21 1.95
C ALA A 208 3.17 -17.32 1.24
N ALA A 209 2.99 -16.08 1.71
CA ALA A 209 2.09 -15.13 1.08
C ALA A 209 2.48 -14.82 -0.38
N GLU A 210 1.51 -14.96 -1.28
CA GLU A 210 1.64 -14.48 -2.65
C GLU A 210 1.81 -12.95 -2.64
N ALA A 211 2.85 -12.45 -3.31
CA ALA A 211 3.21 -11.03 -3.27
C ALA A 211 2.06 -10.10 -3.71
N ARG A 212 1.24 -10.52 -4.69
CA ARG A 212 0.08 -9.75 -5.18
C ARG A 212 -1.05 -9.68 -4.15
N LEU A 213 -1.35 -10.80 -3.47
CA LEU A 213 -2.35 -10.83 -2.41
C LEU A 213 -1.84 -10.04 -1.18
N ALA A 214 -0.56 -10.17 -0.83
CA ALA A 214 0.06 -9.42 0.25
C ALA A 214 -0.02 -7.90 -0.01
N LEU A 215 0.24 -7.45 -1.25
CA LEU A 215 0.07 -6.06 -1.65
C LEU A 215 -1.40 -5.62 -1.50
N ARG A 216 -2.37 -6.41 -1.98
CA ARG A 216 -3.79 -6.09 -1.80
C ARG A 216 -4.15 -5.95 -0.32
N HIS A 217 -3.78 -6.92 0.51
CA HIS A 217 -4.05 -6.89 1.94
C HIS A 217 -3.41 -5.68 2.61
N ALA A 218 -2.15 -5.36 2.28
CA ALA A 218 -1.42 -4.19 2.79
C ALA A 218 -2.16 -2.86 2.54
N LEU A 219 -2.78 -2.73 1.36
CA LEU A 219 -3.42 -1.48 0.90
C LEU A 219 -4.89 -1.35 1.31
N VAL A 220 -5.61 -2.48 1.29
CA VAL A 220 -7.07 -2.53 1.44
C VAL A 220 -7.46 -3.01 2.84
N GLY A 221 -6.71 -3.96 3.41
CA GLY A 221 -7.05 -4.54 4.71
C GLY A 221 -7.07 -3.49 5.83
N ALA A 222 -8.11 -3.51 6.65
CA ALA A 222 -8.13 -2.80 7.93
C ALA A 222 -7.33 -3.58 8.98
N ARG A 223 -6.53 -2.88 9.79
CA ARG A 223 -6.02 -3.46 11.05
C ARG A 223 -7.21 -3.72 11.97
N THR A 224 -7.43 -4.96 12.36
CA THR A 224 -8.02 -5.22 13.68
C THR A 224 -7.05 -4.58 14.69
N PRO A 225 -7.49 -3.71 15.62
CA PRO A 225 -6.58 -3.13 16.60
C PRO A 225 -5.97 -4.26 17.44
N ALA A 226 -4.72 -4.62 17.13
CA ALA A 226 -3.90 -5.42 18.01
C ALA A 226 -3.54 -4.52 19.19
N SER A 227 -3.94 -4.97 20.38
CA SER A 227 -3.46 -4.45 21.67
C SER A 227 -1.95 -4.19 21.58
N ALA A 228 -1.54 -2.94 21.77
CA ALA A 228 -0.14 -2.58 21.91
C ALA A 228 0.36 -3.13 23.25
N THR A 229 0.95 -4.32 23.24
CA THR A 229 1.75 -4.81 24.35
C THR A 229 3.04 -5.41 23.80
N ALA A 230 4.16 -4.82 24.20
CA ALA A 230 5.48 -5.43 24.10
C ALA A 230 5.48 -6.81 24.81
N THR A 231 6.14 -7.79 24.15
CA THR A 231 6.32 -9.27 24.34
C THR A 231 6.38 -9.89 25.77
N PRO A 232 6.26 -11.25 25.98
CA PRO A 232 6.63 -12.39 25.09
C PRO A 232 5.65 -13.61 24.95
N SER A 233 5.97 -14.50 23.99
CA SER A 233 5.34 -15.78 23.49
C SER A 233 5.28 -16.96 24.51
N PRO A 234 4.80 -18.21 24.21
CA PRO A 234 4.23 -18.79 22.95
C PRO A 234 2.97 -19.72 23.08
N GLU A 235 2.54 -20.25 21.90
CA GLU A 235 1.69 -21.45 21.61
C GLU A 235 0.14 -21.37 21.64
N THR A 236 -0.52 -21.51 20.48
CA THR A 236 -1.19 -22.76 20.00
C THR A 236 -1.94 -22.53 18.69
N ALA A 237 -2.12 -23.62 17.95
CA ALA A 237 -2.56 -23.71 16.56
C ALA A 237 -4.09 -23.84 16.37
N ALA A 238 -4.48 -23.75 15.09
CA ALA A 238 -5.74 -24.15 14.44
C ALA A 238 -6.91 -23.15 14.46
N ASP A 239 -7.27 -22.63 13.28
CA ASP A 239 -8.51 -23.01 12.57
C ASP A 239 -8.49 -22.48 11.12
N VAL A 240 -8.75 -23.37 10.16
CA VAL A 240 -8.83 -23.09 8.71
C VAL A 240 -10.32 -23.05 8.37
N GLY A 241 -10.91 -21.86 8.50
CA GLY A 241 -12.28 -21.58 8.09
C GLY A 241 -12.31 -20.35 7.17
N GLY A 242 -12.82 -20.53 5.95
CA GLY A 242 -12.94 -19.47 4.94
C GLY A 242 -13.61 -18.22 5.50
N ARG A 243 -12.84 -17.13 5.61
CA ARG A 243 -13.29 -15.88 6.22
C ARG A 243 -13.92 -14.98 5.14
N ALA A 244 -15.22 -14.75 5.26
CA ALA A 244 -15.93 -13.74 4.48
C ALA A 244 -15.29 -12.35 4.68
N PRO A 245 -15.23 -11.48 3.65
CA PRO A 245 -14.72 -10.13 3.82
C PRO A 245 -15.60 -9.37 4.81
N THR A 246 -15.04 -9.08 5.99
CA THR A 246 -15.64 -8.20 6.99
C THR A 246 -15.78 -6.82 6.36
N ALA A 247 -17.02 -6.37 6.14
CA ALA A 247 -17.28 -5.02 5.65
C ALA A 247 -16.50 -4.01 6.49
N GLU A 248 -15.57 -3.31 5.84
CA GLU A 248 -14.71 -2.31 6.42
C GLU A 248 -15.53 -1.20 7.10
N PRO A 249 -15.12 -0.71 8.27
CA PRO A 249 -15.54 0.61 8.71
C PRO A 249 -14.78 1.63 7.86
N LEU A 250 -15.47 2.15 6.86
CA LEU A 250 -15.01 3.24 6.00
C LEU A 250 -14.62 4.45 6.85
N ASP A 251 -13.60 5.17 6.42
CA ASP A 251 -13.19 6.46 7.01
C ASP A 251 -14.43 7.31 7.34
N SER A 252 -14.41 7.96 8.51
CA SER A 252 -15.56 8.58 9.19
C SER A 252 -16.34 9.54 8.27
N GLY A 253 -17.31 9.01 7.51
CA GLY A 253 -18.16 9.76 6.59
C GLY A 253 -18.30 9.18 5.17
N THR A 254 -17.40 8.29 4.74
CA THR A 254 -17.49 7.66 3.40
C THR A 254 -18.57 6.58 3.38
N ASN A 255 -19.51 6.68 2.44
CA ASN A 255 -20.53 5.66 2.17
C ASN A 255 -20.54 5.20 0.70
N ALA A 256 -19.50 5.57 -0.06
CA ALA A 256 -19.17 5.04 -1.38
C ALA A 256 -18.03 4.02 -1.27
N VAL A 257 -18.28 2.74 -1.54
CA VAL A 257 -17.25 1.69 -1.48
C VAL A 257 -17.51 0.56 -2.45
N ARG A 258 -16.47 0.00 -3.06
CA ARG A 258 -16.58 -1.27 -3.80
C ARG A 258 -16.48 -2.44 -2.82
N LEU A 259 -17.51 -3.28 -2.81
CA LEU A 259 -17.63 -4.46 -1.95
C LEU A 259 -17.10 -5.73 -2.63
N VAL A 260 -17.15 -5.80 -3.96
CA VAL A 260 -16.68 -6.95 -4.75
C VAL A 260 -15.84 -6.49 -5.93
N HIS A 261 -14.61 -7.01 -6.02
CA HIS A 261 -13.62 -6.74 -7.07
C HIS A 261 -13.51 -7.88 -8.11
N GLY A 262 -14.60 -8.55 -8.41
CA GLY A 262 -14.61 -9.62 -9.40
C GLY A 262 -13.84 -10.85 -8.94
N ALA A 263 -12.98 -11.36 -9.83
CA ALA A 263 -12.20 -12.58 -9.61
C ALA A 263 -11.30 -12.50 -8.36
N ALA A 264 -10.83 -11.31 -7.98
CA ALA A 264 -10.00 -11.11 -6.79
C ALA A 264 -10.73 -11.43 -5.47
N ASP A 265 -12.06 -11.44 -5.48
CA ASP A 265 -12.91 -11.80 -4.33
C ASP A 265 -13.66 -13.12 -4.56
N GLY A 266 -13.23 -13.92 -5.54
CA GLY A 266 -13.86 -15.21 -5.85
C GLY A 266 -15.14 -15.10 -6.69
N TRP A 267 -15.45 -13.92 -7.25
CA TRP A 267 -16.64 -13.70 -8.07
C TRP A 267 -16.31 -13.20 -9.49
N PRO A 268 -15.75 -14.02 -10.38
CA PRO A 268 -15.37 -13.59 -11.73
C PRO A 268 -16.52 -12.92 -12.49
N GLY A 269 -16.24 -11.76 -13.09
CA GLY A 269 -17.22 -11.01 -13.90
C GLY A 269 -18.32 -10.28 -13.12
N TRP A 270 -18.25 -10.27 -11.78
CA TRP A 270 -19.25 -9.61 -10.94
C TRP A 270 -18.63 -8.55 -10.04
N GLN A 271 -19.17 -7.34 -10.06
CA GLN A 271 -18.72 -6.22 -9.23
C GLN A 271 -19.91 -5.67 -8.46
N VAL A 272 -19.67 -5.25 -7.22
CA VAL A 272 -20.72 -4.66 -6.37
C VAL A 272 -20.16 -3.44 -5.66
N GLU A 273 -20.90 -2.36 -5.72
CA GLU A 273 -20.58 -1.09 -5.07
C GLU A 273 -21.70 -0.73 -4.10
N ARG A 274 -21.35 -0.23 -2.91
CA ARG A 274 -22.25 0.53 -2.06
C ARG A 274 -22.12 2.00 -2.42
N LEU A 275 -23.25 2.63 -2.70
CA LEU A 275 -23.39 4.04 -3.06
C LEU A 275 -24.45 4.64 -2.13
N GLY A 276 -24.01 5.17 -0.99
CA GLY A 276 -24.92 5.68 0.04
C GLY A 276 -25.70 4.53 0.70
N ASP A 277 -27.03 4.60 0.55
CA ASP A 277 -27.98 3.61 1.06
C ASP A 277 -28.32 2.52 0.04
N PHE A 278 -27.62 2.47 -1.10
CA PHE A 278 -27.94 1.56 -2.19
C PHE A 278 -26.75 0.69 -2.56
N LEU A 279 -27.05 -0.51 -3.06
CA LEU A 279 -26.07 -1.36 -3.73
C LEU A 279 -26.25 -1.24 -5.24
N LEU A 280 -25.14 -1.15 -5.97
CA LEU A 280 -25.08 -1.28 -7.41
C LEU A 280 -24.25 -2.51 -7.78
N SER A 281 -24.93 -3.52 -8.31
CA SER A 281 -24.33 -4.73 -8.85
C SER A 281 -24.14 -4.62 -10.35
N GLN A 282 -23.02 -5.14 -10.87
CA GLN A 282 -22.66 -5.07 -12.28
C GLN A 282 -22.08 -6.41 -12.77
N SER A 283 -22.60 -6.93 -13.89
CA SER A 283 -22.05 -8.08 -14.62
C SER A 283 -22.56 -8.13 -16.06
N GLU A 284 -21.91 -8.89 -16.93
CA GLU A 284 -22.42 -9.12 -18.30
C GLU A 284 -23.69 -10.00 -18.30
N ALA A 285 -23.75 -10.97 -17.38
CA ALA A 285 -24.88 -11.86 -17.19
C ALA A 285 -25.90 -11.31 -16.19
N ALA A 286 -27.10 -11.90 -16.18
CA ALA A 286 -28.06 -11.71 -15.11
C ALA A 286 -27.53 -12.25 -13.77
N LEU A 287 -28.07 -11.74 -12.67
CA LEU A 287 -27.72 -12.20 -11.33
C LEU A 287 -28.04 -13.68 -11.15
N THR A 288 -27.11 -14.42 -10.55
CA THR A 288 -27.35 -15.77 -10.06
C THR A 288 -28.06 -15.75 -8.69
N ASP A 289 -28.61 -16.89 -8.27
CA ASP A 289 -29.23 -17.01 -6.95
C ASP A 289 -28.25 -16.72 -5.82
N ALA A 290 -27.00 -17.18 -5.95
CA ALA A 290 -25.95 -16.92 -4.98
C ALA A 290 -25.61 -15.42 -4.87
N GLN A 291 -25.53 -14.72 -6.01
CA GLN A 291 -25.29 -13.27 -6.03
C GLN A 291 -26.48 -12.51 -5.44
N THR A 292 -27.72 -12.93 -5.74
CA THR A 292 -28.93 -12.32 -5.21
C THR A 292 -29.04 -12.51 -3.69
N ALA A 293 -28.75 -13.72 -3.19
CA ALA A 293 -28.69 -14.01 -1.76
C ALA A 293 -27.63 -13.16 -1.06
N GLN A 294 -26.46 -12.98 -1.66
CA GLN A 294 -25.39 -12.16 -1.12
C GLN A 294 -25.75 -10.66 -1.06
N LEU A 295 -26.42 -10.12 -2.09
CA LEU A 295 -26.93 -8.74 -2.07
C LEU A 295 -27.96 -8.54 -0.95
N SER A 296 -28.90 -9.48 -0.80
CA SER A 296 -29.90 -9.46 0.27
C SER A 296 -29.24 -9.47 1.66
N ALA A 297 -28.24 -10.32 1.86
CA ALA A 297 -27.48 -10.37 3.12
C ALA A 297 -26.78 -9.04 3.43
N TRP A 298 -26.21 -8.36 2.42
CA TRP A 298 -25.61 -7.04 2.61
C TRP A 298 -26.63 -5.93 2.86
N LEU A 299 -27.79 -5.95 2.21
CA LEU A 299 -28.86 -4.98 2.50
C LEU A 299 -29.24 -5.02 3.98
N ALA A 300 -29.46 -6.22 4.51
CA ALA A 300 -29.78 -6.41 5.93
C ALA A 300 -28.61 -6.01 6.85
N ARG A 301 -27.40 -6.52 6.59
CA ARG A 301 -26.23 -6.29 7.45
C ARG A 301 -25.80 -4.83 7.50
N LEU A 302 -25.91 -4.11 6.38
CA LEU A 302 -25.47 -2.72 6.26
C LEU A 302 -26.62 -1.71 6.42
N ASN A 303 -27.85 -2.20 6.70
CA ASN A 303 -29.07 -1.40 6.81
C ASN A 303 -29.29 -0.48 5.60
N LEU A 304 -29.24 -1.05 4.40
CA LEU A 304 -29.37 -0.34 3.12
C LEU A 304 -30.80 -0.48 2.58
N ARG A 305 -31.23 0.48 1.74
CA ARG A 305 -32.61 0.58 1.26
C ARG A 305 -32.91 -0.32 0.06
N GLY A 306 -31.98 -0.48 -0.86
CA GLY A 306 -32.22 -1.25 -2.08
C GLY A 306 -30.97 -1.62 -2.85
N ALA A 307 -31.09 -2.63 -3.72
CA ALA A 307 -30.04 -3.09 -4.60
C ALA A 307 -30.50 -2.99 -6.06
N TYR A 308 -29.61 -2.47 -6.89
CA TYR A 308 -29.76 -2.33 -8.32
C TYR A 308 -28.79 -3.26 -9.04
N HIS A 309 -29.17 -3.70 -10.23
CA HIS A 309 -28.32 -4.48 -11.10
C HIS A 309 -28.23 -3.84 -12.49
N LYS A 310 -27.01 -3.60 -12.94
CA LYS A 310 -26.70 -3.11 -14.29
C LYS A 310 -26.05 -4.24 -15.08
N ARG A 311 -26.70 -4.62 -16.19
CA ARG A 311 -26.10 -5.54 -17.16
C ARG A 311 -25.14 -4.76 -18.05
N LEU A 312 -23.90 -5.24 -18.13
CA LEU A 312 -22.86 -4.64 -18.95
C LEU A 312 -23.00 -5.17 -20.38
N ASP A 313 -23.37 -4.29 -21.31
CA ASP A 313 -23.47 -4.62 -22.74
C ASP A 313 -22.22 -4.14 -23.48
N ARG A 314 -21.69 -4.98 -24.37
CA ARG A 314 -20.52 -4.67 -25.20
C ARG A 314 -20.88 -3.77 -26.39
N TRP A 315 -22.17 -3.65 -26.73
CA TRP A 315 -22.67 -2.89 -27.88
C TRP A 315 -23.34 -1.58 -27.48
N VAL A 316 -22.61 -0.75 -26.73
CA VAL A 316 -23.07 0.52 -26.13
C VAL A 316 -23.78 1.47 -27.11
N ARG A 317 -23.40 1.44 -28.40
CA ARG A 317 -23.95 2.34 -29.44
C ARG A 317 -25.38 2.02 -29.87
N GLU A 318 -25.89 0.84 -29.53
CA GLU A 318 -27.23 0.37 -29.94
C GLU A 318 -28.21 0.25 -28.77
N THR A 319 -27.74 0.43 -27.53
CA THR A 319 -28.54 0.27 -26.31
C THR A 319 -29.32 1.55 -26.00
N LYS A 320 -30.65 1.45 -25.80
CA LYS A 320 -31.47 2.58 -25.31
C LYS A 320 -31.11 2.88 -23.84
N THR A 321 -31.21 4.15 -23.41
CA THR A 321 -30.92 4.57 -22.02
C THR A 321 -31.60 3.69 -20.98
N ALA A 322 -32.90 3.39 -21.15
CA ALA A 322 -33.65 2.53 -20.25
C ALA A 322 -33.12 1.09 -20.14
N GLN A 323 -32.45 0.57 -21.19
CA GLN A 323 -31.82 -0.75 -21.18
C GLN A 323 -30.41 -0.71 -20.57
N ALA A 324 -29.75 0.46 -20.57
CA ALA A 324 -28.42 0.66 -20.02
C ALA A 324 -28.43 1.07 -18.53
N SER A 325 -29.53 1.62 -18.04
CA SER A 325 -29.69 2.04 -16.64
C SER A 325 -29.75 0.85 -15.68
N PRO A 326 -29.13 0.96 -14.49
CA PRO A 326 -29.34 0.00 -13.41
C PRO A 326 -30.83 -0.25 -13.11
N GLN A 327 -31.21 -1.51 -12.99
CA GLN A 327 -32.58 -1.95 -12.69
C GLN A 327 -32.68 -2.32 -11.21
N LEU A 328 -33.76 -1.92 -10.54
CA LEU A 328 -34.01 -2.33 -9.16
C LEU A 328 -34.24 -3.85 -9.12
N VAL A 329 -33.51 -4.56 -8.26
CA VAL A 329 -33.64 -6.01 -8.08
C VAL A 329 -34.10 -6.41 -6.68
N LEU A 330 -33.79 -5.60 -5.65
CA LEU A 330 -34.19 -5.86 -4.26
C LEU A 330 -34.48 -4.55 -3.53
N GLY A 331 -35.43 -4.57 -2.61
CA GLY A 331 -35.71 -3.46 -1.69
C GLY A 331 -36.47 -2.30 -2.32
N ALA A 332 -36.26 -1.09 -1.78
CA ALA A 332 -36.95 0.12 -2.20
C ALA A 332 -36.18 0.88 -3.29
N PRO A 333 -36.87 1.52 -4.24
CA PRO A 333 -36.23 2.35 -5.25
C PRO A 333 -35.54 3.56 -4.61
N ALA A 334 -34.41 3.95 -5.18
CA ALA A 334 -33.77 5.23 -4.93
C ALA A 334 -34.64 6.38 -5.43
N PRO A 335 -34.59 7.55 -4.78
CA PRO A 335 -35.09 8.79 -5.36
C PRO A 335 -34.39 9.07 -6.70
N GLU A 336 -34.99 9.93 -7.52
CA GLU A 336 -34.44 10.33 -8.83
C GLU A 336 -32.98 10.80 -8.72
N ARG A 337 -32.66 11.53 -7.64
CA ARG A 337 -31.31 11.95 -7.25
C ARG A 337 -31.05 11.66 -5.79
N PHE A 338 -29.85 11.20 -5.46
CA PHE A 338 -29.45 10.90 -4.09
C PHE A 338 -27.97 11.22 -3.86
N THR A 339 -27.62 11.52 -2.61
CA THR A 339 -26.26 11.93 -2.25
C THR A 339 -25.43 10.74 -1.76
N VAL A 340 -24.19 10.67 -2.25
CA VAL A 340 -23.14 9.76 -1.79
C VAL A 340 -21.97 10.57 -1.28
N ARG A 341 -21.27 10.07 -0.26
CA ARG A 341 -20.12 10.71 0.38
C ARG A 341 -18.87 9.88 0.21
N GLU A 342 -17.79 10.52 -0.21
CA GLU A 342 -16.45 9.92 -0.29
C GLU A 342 -15.40 10.97 0.14
N ASN A 343 -14.57 10.63 1.14
CA ASN A 343 -13.52 11.50 1.68
C ASN A 343 -14.03 12.93 2.01
N ASP A 344 -15.15 13.05 2.74
CA ASP A 344 -15.85 14.29 3.11
C ASP A 344 -16.42 15.14 1.96
N LEU A 345 -16.31 14.67 0.71
CA LEU A 345 -17.00 15.26 -0.44
C LEU A 345 -18.37 14.61 -0.64
N ALA A 346 -19.35 15.42 -1.03
CA ALA A 346 -20.69 14.98 -1.38
C ALA A 346 -20.86 14.97 -2.90
N TYR A 347 -21.37 13.86 -3.43
CA TYR A 347 -21.67 13.64 -4.84
C TYR A 347 -23.16 13.40 -4.99
N GLU A 348 -23.81 14.06 -5.94
CA GLU A 348 -25.20 13.77 -6.32
C GLU A 348 -25.18 12.76 -7.47
N LEU A 349 -25.88 11.63 -7.29
CA LEU A 349 -25.97 10.55 -8.26
C LEU A 349 -27.43 10.32 -8.69
N SER A 350 -27.59 9.74 -9.87
CA SER A 350 -28.86 9.20 -10.36
C SER A 350 -28.60 7.86 -11.06
N PHE A 351 -29.46 6.87 -10.82
CA PHE A 351 -29.43 5.60 -11.57
C PHE A 351 -30.19 5.67 -12.89
N THR A 352 -30.95 6.73 -13.13
CA THR A 352 -31.81 6.87 -14.31
C THR A 352 -31.30 7.91 -15.31
N GLU A 353 -30.42 8.83 -14.89
CA GLU A 353 -29.81 9.80 -15.80
C GLU A 353 -28.57 9.21 -16.51
N GLY A 354 -28.64 9.12 -17.83
CA GLY A 354 -27.50 8.79 -18.69
C GLY A 354 -27.09 7.31 -18.73
N TYR A 355 -25.97 7.04 -19.41
CA TYR A 355 -25.41 5.69 -19.56
C TYR A 355 -24.55 5.26 -18.36
N SER A 356 -24.05 6.22 -17.58
CA SER A 356 -23.23 6.00 -16.37
C SER A 356 -23.86 6.70 -15.17
N TYR A 357 -23.70 6.11 -13.98
CA TYR A 357 -24.26 6.59 -12.72
C TYR A 357 -23.36 7.64 -12.01
N GLY A 358 -22.43 8.26 -12.74
CA GLY A 358 -21.73 9.49 -12.35
C GLY A 358 -20.50 9.34 -11.45
N LEU A 359 -20.37 8.27 -10.65
CA LEU A 359 -19.22 8.09 -9.74
C LEU A 359 -18.53 6.74 -9.94
N PHE A 360 -17.31 6.78 -10.47
CA PHE A 360 -16.47 5.59 -10.61
C PHE A 360 -15.55 5.43 -9.40
N LEU A 361 -15.72 4.36 -8.62
CA LEU A 361 -14.97 4.13 -7.37
C LEU A 361 -13.52 3.69 -7.58
N ASP A 362 -13.17 3.18 -8.76
CA ASP A 362 -11.79 2.93 -9.18
C ASP A 362 -10.96 4.23 -9.29
N GLN A 363 -11.61 5.38 -9.45
CA GLN A 363 -10.98 6.70 -9.46
C GLN A 363 -10.80 7.31 -8.06
N ARG A 364 -11.12 6.58 -6.98
CA ARG A 364 -11.02 7.09 -5.60
C ARG A 364 -9.63 7.55 -5.23
N ASP A 365 -8.59 6.81 -5.61
CA ASP A 365 -7.20 7.19 -5.31
C ASP A 365 -6.79 8.45 -6.09
N ASN A 366 -7.27 8.64 -7.32
CA ASN A 366 -7.07 9.88 -8.07
C ASN A 366 -7.75 11.08 -7.39
N ARG A 367 -8.94 10.88 -6.81
CA ARG A 367 -9.63 11.92 -6.04
C ARG A 367 -8.96 12.21 -4.68
N ARG A 368 -8.37 11.20 -4.03
CA ARG A 368 -7.55 11.41 -2.82
C ARG A 368 -6.30 12.24 -3.11
N ARG A 369 -5.63 11.97 -4.24
CA ARG A 369 -4.48 12.77 -4.69
C ARG A 369 -4.84 14.26 -4.75
N LEU A 370 -6.00 14.62 -5.33
CA LEU A 370 -6.47 16.02 -5.37
C LEU A 370 -6.54 16.67 -3.98
N LEU A 371 -7.01 15.94 -2.95
CA LEU A 371 -7.07 16.46 -1.57
C LEU A 371 -5.69 16.73 -0.96
N THR A 372 -4.64 16.09 -1.48
CA THR A 372 -3.25 16.31 -1.07
C THR A 372 -2.52 17.34 -1.94
N GLY A 373 -3.22 17.99 -2.88
CA GLY A 373 -2.60 18.92 -3.83
C GLY A 373 -1.71 18.24 -4.88
N HIS A 374 -1.78 16.91 -4.99
CA HIS A 374 -1.05 16.13 -5.99
C HIS A 374 -2.03 15.62 -7.06
N VAL A 375 -1.67 15.64 -8.34
CA VAL A 375 -2.51 15.04 -9.40
C VAL A 375 -1.65 14.17 -10.30
N ALA A 376 -0.51 14.70 -10.73
CA ALA A 376 0.58 13.99 -11.40
C ALA A 376 1.89 14.77 -11.17
N GLY A 377 3.02 14.15 -11.52
CA GLY A 377 4.29 14.90 -11.65
C GLY A 377 4.11 16.08 -12.61
N ASP A 378 4.58 17.25 -12.19
CA ASP A 378 4.53 18.51 -12.95
C ASP A 378 3.12 19.05 -13.28
N PHE A 379 2.06 18.53 -12.63
CA PHE A 379 0.70 19.07 -12.75
C PHE A 379 0.32 19.92 -11.53
N PRO A 380 0.29 21.27 -11.61
CA PRO A 380 -0.08 22.12 -10.49
C PRO A 380 -1.59 22.01 -10.22
N ALA A 381 -1.95 21.35 -9.13
CA ALA A 381 -3.35 20.97 -8.86
C ALA A 381 -4.28 22.13 -8.49
N LEU A 382 -3.75 23.28 -8.04
CA LEU A 382 -4.41 24.58 -7.81
C LEU A 382 -3.43 25.37 -6.94
N ARG A 383 -3.04 26.59 -7.36
CA ARG A 383 -2.30 27.50 -6.45
C ARG A 383 -3.26 27.97 -5.38
N VAL A 384 -3.25 27.34 -4.20
CA VAL A 384 -3.85 27.94 -3.00
C VAL A 384 -3.06 29.23 -2.76
N ALA A 385 -3.73 30.38 -2.83
CA ALA A 385 -3.13 31.65 -2.44
C ALA A 385 -2.53 31.50 -1.03
N GLY A 386 -1.20 31.50 -0.93
CA GLY A 386 -0.47 31.33 0.34
C GLY A 386 0.75 30.41 0.30
N CYS A 387 0.90 29.52 -0.70
CA CYS A 387 2.11 28.70 -0.83
C CYS A 387 3.11 29.41 -1.76
N VAL A 388 3.88 30.34 -1.18
CA VAL A 388 4.94 31.08 -1.88
C VAL A 388 6.14 30.15 -2.08
N GLY A 389 6.73 30.17 -3.28
CA GLY A 389 8.10 29.72 -3.48
C GLY A 389 9.07 30.65 -2.74
N GLU A 390 10.22 30.12 -2.37
CA GLU A 390 11.29 30.88 -1.71
C GLU A 390 11.59 32.17 -2.51
N ASN A 391 11.48 33.32 -1.82
CA ASN A 391 11.80 34.70 -2.26
C ASN A 391 10.66 35.65 -2.67
N GLU A 392 9.54 35.72 -1.93
CA GLU A 392 8.77 36.97 -1.86
C GLU A 392 7.93 37.04 -0.57
N VAL A 393 7.96 38.20 0.12
CA VAL A 393 7.23 38.44 1.38
C VAL A 393 5.74 38.66 1.05
N PRO A 394 4.79 37.93 1.68
CA PRO A 394 3.36 38.11 1.40
C PRO A 394 2.79 39.34 2.12
N PRO A 395 1.86 40.10 1.50
CA PRO A 395 1.05 41.06 2.22
C PRO A 395 -0.10 40.35 2.93
N ASP A 396 -0.28 40.71 4.21
CA ASP A 396 -1.42 40.51 5.11
C ASP A 396 -2.15 39.15 5.12
N ALA A 397 -1.84 38.38 6.17
CA ALA A 397 -2.61 37.23 6.63
C ALA A 397 -3.84 37.72 7.41
N GLY A 398 -5.03 37.61 6.81
CA GLY A 398 -6.27 37.94 7.51
C GLY A 398 -7.53 37.66 6.70
N THR A 399 -7.92 36.40 6.50
CA THR A 399 -9.34 36.02 6.30
C THR A 399 -9.54 34.51 6.52
N PRO A 400 -10.42 34.06 7.45
CA PRO A 400 -10.67 32.64 7.74
C PRO A 400 -11.68 31.93 6.81
N HIS A 401 -11.95 32.45 5.62
CA HIS A 401 -12.94 31.86 4.69
C HIS A 401 -12.50 31.94 3.23
N ALA A 402 -11.39 31.28 2.88
CA ALA A 402 -11.22 30.88 1.49
C ALA A 402 -12.24 29.75 1.20
N PRO A 403 -13.15 29.90 0.22
CA PRO A 403 -14.11 28.85 -0.11
C PRO A 403 -13.34 27.59 -0.51
N ARG A 404 -13.65 26.46 0.14
CA ARG A 404 -13.15 25.15 -0.32
C ARG A 404 -13.66 24.95 -1.74
N PRO A 405 -12.81 24.57 -2.71
CA PRO A 405 -13.26 24.33 -4.07
C PRO A 405 -14.34 23.25 -4.05
N THR A 406 -15.51 23.59 -4.60
CA THR A 406 -16.61 22.64 -4.84
C THR A 406 -16.33 21.96 -6.17
N LEU A 407 -16.19 20.63 -6.14
CA LEU A 407 -16.03 19.83 -7.36
C LEU A 407 -17.41 19.66 -8.00
N LEU A 408 -17.66 20.35 -9.12
CA LEU A 408 -18.92 20.22 -9.86
C LEU A 408 -18.80 19.03 -10.83
N ASN A 409 -19.48 17.94 -10.49
CA ASN A 409 -19.86 16.81 -11.35
C ASN A 409 -18.76 16.28 -12.31
N CYS A 410 -18.13 15.17 -11.94
CA CYS A 410 -17.17 14.48 -12.82
C CYS A 410 -17.90 13.65 -13.89
N PHE A 411 -17.90 14.12 -15.14
CA PHE A 411 -18.09 13.24 -16.30
C PHE A 411 -16.73 12.85 -16.87
N ALA A 412 -16.39 11.56 -16.87
CA ALA A 412 -15.29 11.06 -17.67
C ALA A 412 -15.61 9.70 -18.30
N TYR A 413 -15.74 9.72 -19.62
CA TYR A 413 -15.64 8.55 -20.48
C TYR A 413 -14.16 8.44 -20.85
N THR A 414 -13.36 7.73 -20.05
CA THR A 414 -12.12 7.01 -20.42
C THR A 414 -11.19 6.85 -19.23
N CYS A 415 -10.51 5.70 -19.24
CA CYS A 415 -9.65 5.09 -18.24
C CYS A 415 -8.35 5.83 -17.88
N ALA A 416 -8.23 7.14 -18.10
CA ALA A 416 -6.96 7.84 -17.85
C ALA A 416 -7.08 9.15 -17.05
N PHE A 417 -8.11 9.97 -17.24
CA PHE A 417 -8.23 11.24 -16.52
C PHE A 417 -9.69 11.60 -16.31
N SER A 418 -10.10 11.67 -15.04
CA SER A 418 -11.30 12.40 -14.68
C SER A 418 -10.99 13.88 -14.79
N VAL A 419 -11.44 14.54 -15.86
CA VAL A 419 -11.37 16.00 -15.96
C VAL A 419 -12.33 16.55 -14.92
N ALA A 420 -11.78 17.11 -13.84
CA ALA A 420 -12.52 17.94 -12.92
C ALA A 420 -12.84 19.25 -13.64
N ALA A 421 -14.10 19.45 -14.02
CA ALA A 421 -14.58 20.80 -14.27
C ALA A 421 -14.74 21.48 -12.91
N ALA A 422 -14.00 22.56 -12.70
CA ALA A 422 -14.18 23.47 -11.57
C ALA A 422 -15.38 24.38 -11.80
#